data_AF-A0AAW9KJ46-F1
#
_entry.id   AF-A0AAW9KJ46-F1
#
_cell.length_a   1.000
_cell.length_b   1.000
_cell.length_c   1.000
_cell.angle_alpha   90.00
_cell.angle_beta   90.00
_cell.angle_gamma   90.00
#
_symmetry.space_group_name_H-M   'P 1'
#
loop_
_entity.id
_entity.type
_entity.pdbx_description
1 polymer ?
#
loop_
_entity_poly.entity_id
_entity_poly.type
_entity_poly.pdbx_seq_one_letter_code
_entity_poly.pdbx_strand_id
1 'polypeptide(L)' 'VGYGHDAKTWADIISELRLVGYDYVISIEHEDGLMSVDEGFTKAVNALQPILMKEPLGEMWWV' A
#
# COMPACT_ATOMS: atom_id res chain seq x y z
N VAL A 1 -5.28 -3.33 7.72
CA VAL A 1 -4.43 -2.20 7.27
C VAL A 1 -4.53 -1.08 8.31
N GLY A 2 -3.42 -0.54 8.84
CA GLY A 2 -3.43 0.55 9.83
C GLY A 2 -3.67 0.11 11.29
N TYR A 3 -4.66 -0.74 11.56
CA TYR A 3 -4.92 -1.32 12.89
C TYR A 3 -4.27 -2.70 13.12
N GLY A 4 -3.70 -3.30 12.07
CA GLY A 4 -2.94 -4.56 12.14
C GLY A 4 -1.45 -4.27 12.01
N HIS A 5 -0.94 -4.33 10.78
CA HIS A 5 0.40 -3.85 10.46
C HIS A 5 0.47 -2.33 10.35
N ASP A 6 1.61 -1.79 10.77
CA ASP A 6 1.93 -0.35 10.73
C ASP A 6 2.27 0.13 9.31
N ALA A 7 2.40 1.44 9.15
CA ALA A 7 2.68 2.06 7.86
C ALA A 7 4.03 1.62 7.27
N LYS A 8 5.04 1.38 8.13
CA LYS A 8 6.36 0.93 7.68
C LYS A 8 6.26 -0.45 7.01
N THR A 9 5.57 -1.39 7.65
CA THR A 9 5.40 -2.75 7.11
C THR A 9 4.72 -2.71 5.74
N TRP A 10 3.68 -1.88 5.56
CA TRP A 10 3.03 -1.73 4.24
C TRP A 10 3.93 -1.07 3.20
N ALA A 11 4.75 -0.09 3.59
CA ALA A 11 5.71 0.53 2.69
C ALA A 11 6.80 -0.46 2.24
N ASP A 12 7.26 -1.33 3.15
CA ASP A 12 8.20 -2.40 2.83
C ASP A 12 7.57 -3.38 1.81
N ILE A 13 6.34 -3.84 2.04
CA ILE A 13 5.62 -4.74 1.12
C ILE A 13 5.48 -4.13 -0.28
N ILE A 14 5.05 -2.86 -0.37
CA ILE A 14 4.91 -2.16 -1.66
C ILE A 14 6.27 -1.99 -2.35
N SER A 15 7.33 -1.77 -1.60
CA SER A 15 8.69 -1.68 -2.14
C SER A 15 9.16 -3.01 -2.72
N GLU A 16 8.92 -4.12 -2.04
CA GLU A 16 9.26 -5.45 -2.56
C GLU A 16 8.46 -5.79 -3.83
N LEU A 17 7.17 -5.47 -3.87
CA LEU A 17 6.36 -5.61 -5.08
C LEU A 17 6.95 -4.82 -6.25
N ARG A 18 7.42 -3.59 -6.00
CA ARG A 18 8.08 -2.77 -7.02
C ARG A 18 9.39 -3.39 -7.49
N LEU A 19 10.21 -3.94 -6.59
CA LEU A 19 11.49 -4.56 -6.92
C LEU A 19 11.32 -5.81 -7.79
N VAL A 20 10.26 -6.59 -7.58
CA VAL A 20 9.95 -7.76 -8.43
C VAL A 20 9.21 -7.40 -9.72
N GLY A 21 9.01 -6.09 -9.99
CA GLY A 21 8.39 -5.62 -11.22
C GLY A 21 6.87 -5.73 -11.27
N TYR A 22 6.19 -5.88 -10.12
CA TYR A 22 4.74 -5.81 -10.06
C TYR A 22 4.27 -4.37 -10.31
N ASP A 23 3.44 -4.17 -11.33
CA ASP A 23 2.98 -2.86 -11.80
C ASP A 23 1.45 -2.76 -11.90
N TYR A 24 0.74 -3.70 -11.27
CA TYR A 24 -0.70 -3.80 -11.35
C TYR A 24 -1.38 -3.32 -10.06
N VAL A 25 -2.67 -3.65 -9.90
CA VAL A 25 -3.51 -3.12 -8.82
C VAL A 25 -3.14 -3.66 -7.45
N ILE A 26 -3.26 -2.84 -6.41
CA ILE A 26 -3.33 -3.29 -5.02
C ILE A 26 -4.81 -3.37 -4.66
N SER A 27 -5.33 -4.60 -4.54
CA SER A 27 -6.71 -4.84 -4.12
C SER A 27 -6.84 -4.79 -2.60
N ILE A 28 -7.96 -4.27 -2.10
CA ILE A 28 -8.29 -4.24 -0.68
C ILE A 28 -9.46 -5.18 -0.45
N GLU A 29 -9.26 -6.17 0.42
CA GLU A 29 -10.32 -7.01 0.99
C GLU A 29 -10.63 -6.52 2.41
N HIS A 30 -11.91 -6.40 2.73
CA HIS A 30 -12.38 -5.94 4.03
C HIS A 30 -13.17 -7.04 4.73
N GLU A 31 -12.63 -7.53 5.85
CA GLU A 31 -13.29 -8.48 6.74
C GLU A 31 -13.07 -8.00 8.18
N ASP A 32 -14.06 -7.28 8.72
CA ASP A 32 -14.01 -6.70 10.06
C ASP A 32 -15.41 -6.69 10.68
N GLY A 33 -15.52 -7.05 11.96
CA GLY A 33 -16.80 -7.08 12.69
C GLY A 33 -17.09 -5.82 13.52
N LEU A 34 -16.16 -4.87 13.56
CA LEU A 34 -16.20 -3.65 14.38
C LEU A 34 -16.45 -2.39 13.55
N MET A 35 -16.06 -2.39 12.28
CA MET A 35 -16.28 -1.27 11.36
C MET A 35 -17.29 -1.62 10.27
N SER A 36 -17.98 -0.59 9.77
CA SER A 36 -18.70 -0.73 8.51
C SER A 36 -17.72 -0.92 7.35
N VAL A 37 -18.21 -1.50 6.26
CA VAL A 37 -17.43 -1.70 5.03
C VAL A 37 -16.83 -0.38 4.53
N ASP A 38 -17.63 0.68 4.46
CA ASP A 38 -17.19 1.99 3.95
C ASP A 38 -16.14 2.63 4.86
N GLU A 39 -16.31 2.54 6.18
CA GLU A 39 -15.35 3.09 7.13
C GLU A 39 -14.00 2.35 7.04
N GLY A 40 -14.05 1.01 7.07
CA GLY A 40 -12.85 0.18 6.99
C GLY A 40 -12.11 0.35 5.66
N PHE A 41 -12.85 0.36 4.55
CA PHE A 41 -12.30 0.61 3.22
C PHE A 41 -11.65 2.00 3.13
N THR A 42 -12.35 3.06 3.57
CA THR A 42 -11.82 4.42 3.53
C THR A 42 -10.55 4.56 4.36
N LYS A 43 -10.50 3.97 5.55
CA LYS A 43 -9.29 3.95 6.38
C LYS A 43 -8.14 3.21 5.71
N ALA A 44 -8.40 2.08 5.06
CA ALA A 44 -7.38 1.33 4.34
C ALA A 44 -6.82 2.12 3.14
N VAL A 45 -7.68 2.78 2.36
CA VAL A 45 -7.27 3.66 1.26
C VAL A 45 -6.38 4.79 1.77
N ASN A 46 -6.80 5.48 2.84
CA ASN A 46 -6.03 6.59 3.41
C ASN A 46 -4.66 6.15 3.94
N ALA A 47 -4.52 4.90 4.38
CA ALA A 47 -3.24 4.36 4.85
C ALA A 47 -2.31 3.94 3.70
N LEU A 48 -2.85 3.36 2.62
CA LEU A 48 -2.05 2.79 1.52
C LEU A 48 -1.76 3.80 0.40
N GLN A 49 -2.70 4.68 0.09
CA GLN A 49 -2.56 5.62 -1.03
C GLN A 49 -1.31 6.52 -0.95
N PRO A 50 -0.88 7.02 0.22
CA PRO A 50 0.32 7.87 0.31
C PRO A 50 1.64 7.15 0.02
N ILE A 51 1.68 5.81 0.14
CA ILE A 51 2.90 5.01 -0.01
C ILE A 51 2.98 4.30 -1.37
N LEU A 52 2.00 4.49 -2.25
CA LEU A 52 2.04 3.96 -3.61
C LEU A 52 2.97 4.80 -4.51
N MET A 53 3.94 4.15 -5.12
CA MET A 53 4.82 4.73 -6.13
C MET A 53 4.09 4.78 -7.47
N LYS A 54 4.02 5.97 -8.09
CA LYS A 54 3.29 6.19 -9.36
C LYS A 54 4.21 6.42 -10.56
N GLU A 55 5.43 6.85 -10.31
CA GLU A 55 6.40 7.14 -11.37
C GLU A 55 7.22 5.89 -11.70
N PRO A 56 7.65 5.74 -12.97
CA PRO A 56 8.63 4.71 -13.34
C PRO A 56 9.91 4.86 -12.51
N LEU A 57 10.66 3.76 -12.34
CA LEU A 57 11.99 3.83 -11.76
C LEU A 57 12.87 4.72 -12.66
N GLY A 58 13.43 5.77 -12.08
CA GLY A 58 14.40 6.63 -12.76
C GLY A 58 15.78 5.96 -12.85
N GLU A 59 16.66 6.56 -13.64
CA GLU A 59 18.07 6.15 -13.68
C GLU A 59 18.77 6.44 -12.34
N MET A 60 19.75 5.59 -11.97
CA MET A 60 20.59 5.86 -10.80
C MET A 60 21.43 7.10 -11.06
N TRP A 61 21.25 8.13 -10.24
CA TRP A 61 21.87 9.44 -10.42
C TRP A 61 22.97 9.75 -9.40
N TRP A 62 23.14 8.88 -8.40
CA TRP A 62 24.25 8.89 -7.46
C TRP A 62 25.18 7.72 -7.79
N VAL A 63 26.19 7.96 -8.62
CA VAL A 63 27.24 6.99 -8.93
C VAL A 63 28.59 7.62 -8.58
#